data_AF-A0A832RPP9-F1
#
_entry.id   AF-A0A832RPP9-F1
#
_cell.length_a   1.000
_cell.length_b   1.000
_cell.length_c   1.000
_cell.angle_alpha   90.00
_cell.angle_beta   90.00
_cell.angle_gamma   90.00
#
_symmetry.space_group_name_H-M   'P 1'
#
loop_
_entity.id
_entity.type
_entity.pdbx_description
1 polymer ?
#
loop_
_entity_poly.entity_id
_entity_poly.type
_entity_poly.pdbx_seq_one_letter_code
_entity_poly.pdbx_strand_id
1 'polypeptide(L)' 'MIPIRCFSCGKPISAYFKEYQERVKDGEKPKKVLDDLGLKRYCCRRMLISHVDTW' A
#
# COMPACT_ATOMS: atom_id res chain seq x y z
N MET A 1 4.47 7.58 -9.16
CA MET A 1 5.73 6.96 -8.65
C MET A 1 5.70 6.78 -7.13
N ILE A 2 5.75 5.53 -6.66
CA ILE A 2 5.65 5.21 -5.23
C ILE A 2 7.01 5.14 -4.54
N PRO A 3 7.15 5.57 -3.26
CA PRO A 3 8.38 5.35 -2.53
C PRO A 3 8.69 3.85 -2.35
N ILE A 4 9.96 3.49 -2.55
CA ILE A 4 10.45 2.12 -2.41
C ILE A 4 10.31 1.61 -0.98
N ARG A 5 10.51 2.48 0.02
CA ARG A 5 10.39 2.19 1.45
C ARG A 5 9.44 3.18 2.13
N CYS A 6 8.82 2.75 3.23
CA CYS A 6 8.07 3.66 4.09
C CYS A 6 8.98 4.70 4.75
N PHE A 7 8.57 5.96 4.77
CA PHE A 7 9.31 7.03 5.44
C PHE A 7 9.44 6.87 6.95
N SER A 8 8.51 6.17 7.61
CA SER A 8 8.56 5.99 9.07
C SER A 8 9.08 4.61 9.49
N CYS A 9 8.64 3.53 8.81
CA CYS A 9 8.97 2.17 9.22
C CYS A 9 10.16 1.57 8.44
N GLY A 10 10.59 2.17 7.33
CA GLY A 10 11.65 1.63 6.47
C GLY A 10 11.30 0.33 5.72
N LYS A 11 10.12 -0.26 5.96
CA LYS A 11 9.66 -1.48 5.28
C LYS A 11 9.55 -1.21 3.77
N PRO A 12 9.98 -2.13 2.89
CA PRO A 12 9.75 -2.02 1.45
C PRO A 12 8.25 -2.03 1.16
N ILE A 13 7.76 -1.01 0.45
CA ILE A 13 6.33 -0.81 0.12
C ILE A 13 6.07 -0.98 -1.38
N SER A 14 7.05 -0.68 -2.23
CA SER A 14 6.87 -0.74 -3.68
C SER A 14 6.43 -2.12 -4.19
N ALA A 15 6.93 -3.20 -3.59
CA ALA A 15 6.58 -4.56 -3.96
C ALA A 15 5.09 -4.88 -3.74
N TYR A 16 4.46 -4.28 -2.72
CA TYR A 16 3.06 -4.54 -2.35
C TYR A 16 2.07 -3.65 -3.09
N PHE A 17 2.54 -2.60 -3.76
CA PHE A 17 1.66 -1.60 -4.38
C PHE A 17 0.87 -2.14 -5.56
N LYS A 18 1.52 -2.94 -6.42
CA LYS A 18 0.88 -3.49 -7.61
C LYS A 18 -0.28 -4.41 -7.23
N GLU A 19 -0.03 -5.33 -6.31
CA GLU A 19 -1.06 -6.23 -5.78
C GLU A 19 -2.18 -5.48 -5.06
N TYR A 20 -1.84 -4.46 -4.26
CA TYR A 20 -2.84 -3.58 -3.64
C TYR A 20 -3.74 -2.90 -4.68
N GLN A 21 -3.14 -2.37 -5.75
CA GLN A 21 -3.87 -1.65 -6.80
C GLN A 21 -4.78 -2.58 -7.61
N GLU A 22 -4.33 -3.79 -7.94
CA GLU A 22 -5.13 -4.78 -8.66
C GLU A 22 -6.35 -5.21 -7.83
N ARG A 23 -6.15 -5.55 -6.55
CA ARG A 23 -7.25 -5.97 -5.66
C ARG A 23 -8.24 -4.85 -5.35
N VAL A 24 -7.75 -3.61 -5.20
CA VAL A 24 -8.64 -2.44 -5.01
C VAL A 24 -9.44 -2.14 -6.27
N LYS A 25 -8.87 -2.34 -7.48
CA LYS A 25 -9.60 -2.24 -8.75
C LYS A 25 -10.66 -3.32 -8.91
N ASP A 26 -10.41 -4.51 -8.39
CA ASP A 26 -11.38 -5.62 -8.35
C ASP A 26 -12.57 -5.36 -7.40
N GLY A 27 -12.52 -4.28 -6.62
CA GLY A 27 -13.59 -3.88 -5.70
C GLY A 27 -13.42 -4.42 -4.28
N GLU A 28 -12.27 -5.01 -3.95
CA GLU A 28 -11.99 -5.41 -2.57
C GLU A 28 -11.84 -4.21 -1.65
N LYS A 29 -12.29 -4.37 -0.39
CA LYS A 29 -12.15 -3.32 0.62
C LYS A 29 -10.65 -3.11 0.93
N PRO A 30 -10.12 -1.88 0.83
CA PRO A 30 -8.69 -1.61 1.01
C PRO A 30 -8.18 -2.04 2.38
N LYS A 31 -9.03 -1.98 3.42
CA LYS A 31 -8.67 -2.46 4.76
C LYS A 31 -8.37 -3.96 4.81
N LYS A 32 -9.12 -4.80 4.07
CA LYS A 32 -8.89 -6.24 4.00
C LYS A 32 -7.61 -6.55 3.23
N VAL A 33 -7.43 -5.89 2.08
CA VAL A 33 -6.23 -6.04 1.25
C VAL A 33 -4.96 -5.68 2.03
N LEU A 34 -4.97 -4.57 2.77
CA LEU A 34 -3.84 -4.16 3.61
C LEU A 34 -3.53 -5.14 4.76
N ASP A 35 -4.54 -5.84 5.26
CA ASP A 35 -4.36 -6.84 6.30
C ASP A 35 -3.78 -8.14 5.74
N ASP A 36 -4.27 -8.56 4.57
CA ASP A 36 -3.78 -9.72 3.81
C ASP A 36 -2.32 -9.56 3.37
N LEU A 37 -1.94 -8.34 2.94
CA LEU A 37 -0.56 -7.95 2.62
C LEU A 37 0.39 -7.93 3.84
N GLY A 38 -0.12 -8.22 5.05
CA GLY A 38 0.68 -8.25 6.28
C GLY A 38 1.20 -6.88 6.71
N LEU A 39 0.56 -5.79 6.27
CA LEU A 39 0.93 -4.43 6.67
C LEU A 39 0.24 -4.11 7.99
N LYS A 40 0.88 -4.44 9.12
CA LYS A 40 0.28 -4.23 10.45
C LYS A 40 0.35 -2.77 10.95
N ARG A 41 1.37 -2.01 10.55
CA ARG A 41 1.59 -0.64 11.04
C ARG A 41 0.86 0.40 10.18
N TYR A 42 0.22 1.36 10.85
CA TYR A 42 -0.52 2.45 10.19
C TYR A 42 0.38 3.30 9.28
N CYS A 43 1.65 3.51 9.62
CA CYS A 43 2.59 4.30 8.83
C CYS A 43 2.85 3.68 7.45
N CYS A 44 2.96 2.35 7.38
CA CYS A 44 3.14 1.65 6.12
C CYS A 44 1.80 1.58 5.32
N ARG A 45 0.63 1.53 6.00
CA ARG A 45 -0.71 1.58 5.36
C ARG A 45 -1.02 2.94 4.73
N ARG A 46 -0.71 4.04 5.43
CA ARG A 46 -0.92 5.42 4.95
C ARG A 46 -0.28 5.65 3.59
N MET A 47 0.89 5.06 3.36
CA MET A 47 1.59 5.22 2.09
C MET A 47 0.85 4.66 0.90
N LEU A 48 0.06 3.59 1.06
CA LEU A 48 -0.71 2.98 -0.03
C LEU A 48 -2.08 3.66 -0.21
N ILE A 49 -2.70 4.07 0.89
CA ILE A 49 -4.03 4.71 0.87
C ILE A 49 -3.95 6.12 0.29
N SER A 50 -2.94 6.90 0.68
CA SER A 50 -2.79 8.30 0.26
C SER A 50 -1.92 8.46 -0.98
N HIS A 51 -1.50 7.37 -1.63
CA HIS A 51 -0.73 7.47 -2.88
C HIS A 51 -1.67 7.89 -4.01
N VAL A 52 -1.41 9.06 -4.58
CA VAL A 52 -2.01 9.50 -5.83
C VAL A 52 -0.95 9.37 -6.90
N ASP A 53 -1.23 8.58 -7.92
CA ASP A 53 -0.34 8.46 -9.06
C ASP A 53 -0.56 9.68 -9.95
N THR A 54 0.35 10.65 -9.84
CA THR A 54 0.26 11.94 -10.55
C THR A 54 1.08 11.99 -11.84
N TRP A 55 1.50 10.83 -12.36
CA TRP A 55 2.25 10.68 -13.61
C TRP A 55 2.06 9.28 -14.18
#